data_AF-A0A2G2QGS6-F1
#
_entry.id   AF-A0A2G2QGS6-F1
#
_cell.length_a   1.000
_cell.length_b   1.000
_cell.length_c   1.000
_cell.angle_alpha   90.00
_cell.angle_beta   90.00
_cell.angle_gamma   90.00
#
_symmetry.space_group_name_H-M   'P 1'
#
loop_
_entity.id
_entity.type
_entity.pdbx_description
1 polymer ?
#
loop_
_entity_poly.entity_id
_entity_poly.type
_entity_poly.pdbx_seq_one_letter_code
_entity_poly.pdbx_strand_id
1 'polypeptide(L)'
;MNNSVIFYTQIISIIVFLMALFGVYRILISQKDATIELLKERIANLRERLENEEGDVLNDALAKRVHHLNGELMRLNQDKYTNRELISKKEVELSQATEVYQRLQEIQMHLSGMSVSYFCPCCKEATLNAVEAVVGFMGNKEKHFLVKYSCGYSELNKEKVSECKKVNR
;
A
#
# COMPACT_ATOMS: atom_id res chain seq x y z
N MET A 1 65.48 -57.00 -69.67
CA MET A 1 64.65 -56.01 -68.95
C MET A 1 65.57 -55.22 -68.04
N ASN A 2 65.65 -53.90 -68.20
CA ASN A 2 66.65 -53.09 -67.50
C ASN A 2 66.16 -52.77 -66.08
N ASN A 3 66.83 -53.34 -65.07
CA ASN A 3 66.51 -53.11 -63.65
C ASN A 3 66.47 -51.61 -63.30
N SER A 4 67.24 -50.77 -64.00
CA SER A 4 67.25 -49.31 -63.85
C SER A 4 65.89 -48.64 -64.03
N VAL A 5 65.01 -49.19 -64.88
CA VAL A 5 63.66 -48.63 -65.10
C VAL A 5 62.78 -48.85 -63.88
N ILE A 6 62.89 -50.01 -63.23
CA ILE A 6 62.10 -50.37 -62.04
C ILE A 6 62.55 -49.54 -60.83
N PHE A 7 63.85 -49.27 -60.68
CA PHE A 7 64.35 -48.38 -59.63
C PHE A 7 63.90 -46.92 -59.83
N TYR A 8 63.88 -46.44 -61.07
CA TYR A 8 63.50 -45.06 -61.35
C TYR A 8 62.01 -44.79 -61.08
N THR A 9 61.13 -45.73 -61.42
CA THR A 9 59.68 -45.59 -61.14
C THR A 9 59.38 -45.59 -59.64
N GLN A 10 60.13 -46.35 -58.84
CA GLN A 10 60.02 -46.33 -57.37
C GLN A 10 60.46 -44.99 -56.76
N ILE A 11 61.54 -44.40 -57.27
CA ILE A 11 61.99 -43.09 -56.79
C ILE A 11 60.96 -42.01 -57.15
N ILE A 12 60.43 -42.04 -58.38
CA ILE A 12 59.39 -41.09 -58.80
C ILE A 12 58.12 -41.23 -57.95
N SER A 13 57.68 -42.47 -57.67
CA SER A 13 56.46 -42.66 -56.86
C SER A 13 56.61 -42.12 -55.44
N ILE A 14 57.80 -42.28 -54.83
CA ILE A 14 58.11 -41.69 -53.52
C ILE A 14 58.10 -40.17 -53.59
N ILE A 15 58.72 -39.57 -54.61
CA ILE A 15 58.74 -38.11 -54.78
C ILE A 15 57.32 -37.55 -54.97
N VAL A 16 56.50 -38.18 -55.82
CA VAL A 16 55.11 -37.78 -56.04
C VAL A 16 54.29 -37.91 -54.75
N PHE A 17 54.50 -38.99 -53.98
CA PHE A 17 53.85 -39.19 -52.70
C PHE A 17 54.22 -38.10 -51.67
N LEU A 18 55.50 -37.75 -51.57
CA LEU A 18 55.97 -36.67 -50.68
C LEU A 18 55.38 -35.31 -51.09
N MET A 19 55.31 -35.02 -52.39
CA MET A 19 54.70 -33.78 -52.89
C MET A 19 53.19 -33.72 -52.60
N ALA A 20 52.48 -34.84 -52.74
CA ALA A 20 51.07 -34.92 -52.39
C ALA A 20 50.84 -34.72 -50.88
N LEU A 21 51.66 -35.34 -50.02
CA LEU A 21 51.61 -35.14 -48.57
C LEU A 21 51.85 -33.67 -48.20
N PHE A 22 52.84 -33.02 -48.83
CA PHE A 22 53.13 -31.61 -48.59
C PHE A 22 51.97 -30.70 -49.01
N GLY A 23 51.32 -31.02 -50.15
CA GLY A 23 50.12 -30.31 -50.61
C GLY A 23 48.97 -30.39 -49.60
N VAL A 24 48.65 -31.60 -49.12
CA VAL A 24 47.59 -31.82 -48.12
C VAL A 24 47.92 -31.12 -46.81
N TYR A 25 49.17 -31.21 -46.34
CA TYR A 25 49.63 -30.55 -45.12
C TYR A 25 49.46 -29.03 -45.20
N ARG A 26 49.84 -28.42 -46.33
CA ARG A 26 49.70 -26.97 -46.55
C ARG A 26 48.24 -26.51 -46.53
N ILE A 27 47.35 -27.27 -47.16
CA ILE A 27 45.90 -26.99 -47.15
C ILE A 27 45.36 -27.07 -45.72
N LEU A 28 45.75 -28.10 -44.97
CA LEU A 28 45.31 -28.29 -43.59
C LEU A 28 45.75 -27.14 -42.69
N ILE A 29 46.99 -26.66 -42.84
CA ILE A 29 47.48 -25.49 -42.11
C ILE A 29 46.66 -24.25 -42.44
N SER A 30 46.44 -23.98 -43.73
CA SER A 30 45.67 -22.80 -44.15
C SER A 30 44.24 -22.82 -43.60
N GLN A 31 43.61 -24.00 -43.51
CA GLN A 31 42.29 -24.14 -42.90
C GLN A 31 42.32 -23.92 -41.38
N LYS A 32 43.36 -24.40 -40.69
CA LYS A 32 43.53 -24.16 -39.25
C LYS A 32 43.72 -22.69 -38.94
N ASP A 33 44.54 -21.99 -39.73
CA ASP A 33 44.79 -20.55 -39.53
C ASP A 33 43.50 -19.72 -39.75
N ALA A 34 42.74 -20.00 -40.80
CA ALA A 34 41.45 -19.35 -41.04
C ALA A 34 40.43 -19.63 -39.93
N THR A 35 40.41 -20.85 -39.39
CA THR A 35 39.51 -21.21 -38.27
C THR A 35 39.92 -20.49 -36.99
N ILE A 36 41.22 -20.36 -36.73
CA ILE A 36 41.74 -19.64 -35.56
C ILE A 36 41.39 -18.15 -35.66
N GLU A 37 41.53 -17.55 -36.83
CA GLU A 37 41.18 -16.15 -37.07
C GLU A 37 39.68 -15.90 -36.85
N LEU A 38 38.83 -16.76 -37.42
CA LEU A 38 37.37 -16.67 -37.24
C LEU A 38 36.96 -16.85 -35.77
N LEU A 39 37.59 -17.78 -35.04
CA LEU A 39 37.36 -17.97 -33.62
C LEU A 39 37.80 -16.75 -32.78
N LYS A 40 38.92 -16.11 -33.14
CA LYS A 40 39.40 -14.88 -32.49
C LYS A 40 38.43 -13.73 -32.71
N GLU A 41 37.96 -13.51 -33.94
CA GLU A 41 36.97 -12.48 -34.24
C GLU A 41 35.66 -12.72 -33.48
N ARG A 42 35.19 -13.97 -33.41
CA ARG A 42 33.98 -14.32 -32.68
C ARG A 42 34.12 -14.04 -31.18
N ILE A 43 35.26 -14.37 -30.58
CA ILE A 43 35.55 -14.08 -29.17
C ILE A 43 35.66 -12.57 -28.94
N ALA A 44 36.31 -11.83 -29.84
CA ALA A 44 36.41 -10.37 -29.74
C ALA A 44 35.03 -9.71 -29.81
N ASN A 45 34.19 -10.12 -30.78
CA ASN A 45 32.82 -9.62 -30.93
C ASN A 45 31.93 -10.00 -29.73
N LEU A 46 32.05 -11.22 -29.21
CA LEU A 46 31.36 -11.64 -27.99
C LEU A 46 31.80 -10.83 -26.76
N ARG A 47 33.10 -10.55 -26.62
CA ARG A 47 33.62 -9.70 -25.54
C ARG A 47 33.12 -8.26 -25.66
N GLU A 48 33.14 -7.70 -26.86
CA GLU A 48 32.61 -6.37 -27.13
C GLU A 48 31.10 -6.30 -26.83
N ARG A 49 30.33 -7.33 -27.18
CA ARG A 49 28.92 -7.42 -26.79
C ARG A 49 28.73 -7.59 -25.29
N LEU A 50 29.55 -8.39 -24.62
CA LEU A 50 29.49 -8.57 -23.16
C LEU A 50 29.83 -7.26 -22.42
N GLU A 51 30.83 -6.52 -22.90
CA GLU A 51 31.21 -5.21 -22.36
C GLU A 51 30.15 -4.14 -22.65
N ASN A 52 29.47 -4.20 -23.80
CA ASN A 52 28.47 -3.20 -24.19
C ASN A 52 27.02 -3.52 -23.79
N GLU A 53 26.61 -4.78 -23.64
CA GLU A 53 25.21 -5.19 -23.44
C GLU A 53 24.87 -5.74 -22.05
N GLU A 54 25.80 -6.37 -21.29
CA GLU A 54 25.40 -7.16 -20.09
C GLU A 54 25.79 -6.57 -18.72
N GLY A 55 26.68 -5.59 -18.62
CA GLY A 55 27.15 -5.10 -17.31
C GLY A 55 26.41 -3.90 -16.75
N ASP A 56 26.02 -2.95 -17.61
CA ASP A 56 25.76 -1.59 -17.15
C ASP A 56 24.27 -1.21 -17.24
N VAL A 57 23.59 -1.49 -18.36
CA VAL A 57 22.22 -0.98 -18.56
C VAL A 57 21.18 -1.63 -17.64
N LEU A 58 21.24 -2.95 -17.46
CA LEU A 58 20.29 -3.64 -16.57
C LEU A 58 20.58 -3.34 -15.09
N ASN A 59 21.86 -3.29 -14.73
CA ASN A 59 22.27 -2.96 -13.36
C ASN A 59 21.99 -1.49 -13.03
N ASP A 60 22.22 -0.56 -13.96
CA ASP A 60 21.85 0.85 -13.83
C ASP A 60 20.34 1.03 -13.78
N ALA A 61 19.57 0.34 -14.62
CA ALA A 61 18.10 0.36 -14.55
C ALA A 61 17.59 -0.18 -13.21
N LEU A 62 18.17 -1.28 -12.72
CA LEU A 62 17.82 -1.85 -11.42
C LEU A 62 18.24 -0.94 -10.27
N ALA A 63 19.44 -0.36 -10.33
CA ALA A 63 19.94 0.60 -9.34
C ALA A 63 19.08 1.87 -9.29
N LYS A 64 18.69 2.41 -10.45
CA LYS A 64 17.73 3.52 -10.57
C LYS A 64 16.38 3.16 -9.94
N ARG A 65 15.88 1.96 -10.19
CA ARG A 65 14.62 1.49 -9.60
C ARG A 65 14.70 1.32 -8.09
N VAL A 66 15.79 0.76 -7.58
CA VAL A 66 16.05 0.62 -6.14
C VAL A 66 16.18 1.99 -5.48
N HIS A 67 16.89 2.93 -6.12
CA HIS A 67 17.04 4.29 -5.62
C HIS A 67 15.69 5.03 -5.55
N HIS A 68 14.88 4.91 -6.61
CA HIS A 68 13.53 5.50 -6.65
C HIS A 68 12.63 4.93 -5.54
N LEU A 69 12.58 3.60 -5.39
CA LEU A 69 11.78 2.94 -4.34
C LEU A 69 12.25 3.32 -2.93
N ASN A 70 13.56 3.47 -2.70
CA ASN A 70 14.09 3.95 -1.42
C ASN A 70 13.69 5.40 -1.13
N GLY A 71 13.72 6.28 -2.14
CA GLY A 71 13.24 7.65 -2.02
C GLY A 71 11.75 7.72 -1.67
N GLU A 72 10.93 6.89 -2.32
CA GLU A 72 9.51 6.78 -2.00
C GLU A 72 9.27 6.26 -0.58
N LEU A 73 10.01 5.23 -0.15
CA LEU A 73 9.91 4.71 1.22
C LEU A 73 10.29 5.77 2.26
N MET A 74 11.33 6.56 2.03
CA MET A 74 11.69 7.67 2.92
C MET A 74 10.58 8.71 3.00
N ARG A 75 10.02 9.12 1.85
CA ARG A 75 8.90 10.07 1.81
C ARG A 75 7.67 9.54 2.54
N LEU A 76 7.28 8.29 2.27
CA LEU A 76 6.13 7.65 2.94
C LEU A 76 6.35 7.51 4.45
N ASN A 77 7.58 7.24 4.89
CA ASN A 77 7.89 7.16 6.30
C ASN A 77 7.83 8.54 6.98
N GLN A 78 8.35 9.58 6.32
CA GLN A 78 8.23 10.96 6.79
C GLN A 78 6.76 11.40 6.89
N ASP A 79 5.98 11.14 5.84
CA ASP A 79 4.54 11.42 5.80
C ASP A 79 3.81 10.69 6.95
N LYS A 80 4.21 9.46 7.27
CA LYS A 80 3.66 8.71 8.41
C LYS A 80 3.91 9.41 9.75
N TYR A 81 5.11 9.92 9.99
CA TYR A 81 5.42 10.67 11.22
C TYR A 81 4.64 11.99 11.27
N THR A 82 4.63 12.75 10.18
CA THR A 82 3.89 14.01 10.08
C THR A 82 2.39 13.79 10.27
N ASN A 83 1.81 12.77 9.63
CA ASN A 83 0.41 12.42 9.80
C ASN A 83 0.10 11.97 11.23
N ARG A 84 1.01 11.22 11.87
CA ARG A 84 0.84 10.82 13.28
C ARG A 84 0.81 12.05 14.21
N GLU A 85 1.67 13.03 13.98
CA GLU A 85 1.68 14.27 14.75
C GLU A 85 0.39 15.08 14.51
N LEU A 86 -0.07 15.18 13.26
CA LEU A 86 -1.32 15.85 12.91
C LEU A 86 -2.53 15.17 13.54
N ILE A 87 -2.60 13.84 13.52
CA ILE A 87 -3.65 13.06 14.17
C ILE A 87 -3.66 13.35 15.67
N SER A 88 -2.50 13.29 16.33
CA SER A 88 -2.40 13.58 17.76
C SER A 88 -2.86 15.01 18.10
N LYS A 89 -2.50 16.01 17.29
CA LYS A 89 -2.99 17.39 17.46
C LYS A 89 -4.51 17.47 17.30
N LYS A 90 -5.08 16.79 16.29
CA LYS A 90 -6.52 16.78 16.05
C LYS A 90 -7.30 16.03 17.13
N GLU A 91 -6.74 14.98 17.71
CA GLU A 91 -7.31 14.30 18.88
C GLU A 91 -7.37 15.22 20.11
N VAL A 92 -6.32 16.00 20.36
CA VAL A 92 -6.32 17.02 21.42
C VAL A 92 -7.37 18.10 21.14
N GLU A 93 -7.41 18.66 19.93
CA GLU A 93 -8.44 19.65 19.54
C GLU A 93 -9.87 19.08 19.72
N LEU A 94 -10.08 17.81 19.35
CA LEU A 94 -11.37 17.13 19.49
C LEU A 94 -11.77 16.93 20.96
N SER A 95 -10.82 16.54 21.82
CA SER A 95 -11.07 16.42 23.26
C SER A 95 -11.44 17.77 23.89
N GLN A 96 -10.74 18.85 23.53
CA GLN A 96 -11.04 20.21 24.02
C GLN A 96 -12.41 20.69 23.54
N ALA A 97 -12.74 20.48 22.26
CA ALA A 97 -14.05 20.83 21.71
C ALA A 97 -15.18 20.06 22.41
N THR A 98 -14.96 18.79 22.74
CA THR A 98 -15.92 17.95 23.46
C THR A 98 -16.14 18.47 24.89
N GLU A 99 -15.08 18.86 25.60
CA GLU A 99 -15.18 19.44 26.94
C GLU A 99 -15.96 20.77 26.93
N VAL A 100 -15.68 21.64 25.96
CA VAL A 100 -16.41 22.91 25.79
C VAL A 100 -17.88 22.64 25.48
N TYR A 101 -18.18 21.69 24.60
CA TYR A 101 -19.55 21.30 24.29
C TYR A 101 -20.30 20.80 25.53
N GLN A 102 -19.67 19.95 26.35
CA GLN A 102 -20.25 19.46 27.60
C GLN A 102 -20.55 20.60 28.58
N ARG A 103 -19.62 21.55 28.75
CA ARG A 103 -19.86 22.73 29.60
C ARG A 103 -21.00 23.60 29.07
N LEU A 104 -21.07 23.81 27.76
CA LEU A 104 -22.16 24.56 27.14
C LEU A 104 -23.50 23.83 27.33
N GLN A 105 -23.51 22.51 27.23
CA GLN A 105 -24.70 21.70 27.49
C GLN A 105 -25.15 21.82 28.94
N GLU A 106 -24.24 21.78 29.91
CA GLU A 106 -24.55 22.00 31.33
C GLU A 106 -25.13 23.40 31.56
N ILE A 107 -24.51 24.43 31.00
CA ILE A 107 -24.99 25.81 31.07
C ILE A 107 -26.38 25.95 30.42
N GLN A 108 -26.61 25.31 29.27
CA GLN A 108 -27.91 25.30 28.60
C GLN A 108 -28.98 24.60 29.45
N MET A 109 -28.64 23.49 30.11
CA MET A 109 -29.54 22.81 31.05
C MET A 109 -29.89 23.70 32.25
N HIS A 110 -28.93 24.49 32.76
CA HIS A 110 -29.19 25.43 33.85
C HIS A 110 -29.98 26.69 33.42
N LEU A 111 -29.68 27.26 32.26
CA LEU A 111 -30.31 28.50 31.77
C LEU A 111 -31.71 28.30 31.20
N SER A 112 -31.99 27.14 30.59
CA SER A 112 -33.28 26.90 29.97
C SER A 112 -34.42 26.76 30.98
N GLY A 113 -34.15 26.52 32.26
CA GLY A 113 -35.19 26.30 33.30
C GLY A 113 -36.17 25.16 32.98
N MET A 114 -35.93 24.45 31.87
CA MET A 114 -36.71 23.36 31.33
C MET A 114 -36.06 22.08 31.83
N SER A 115 -36.46 21.66 33.03
CA SER A 115 -36.20 20.32 33.54
C SER A 115 -37.00 19.28 32.75
N VAL A 116 -36.82 19.23 31.43
CA VAL A 116 -37.21 18.03 30.67
C VAL A 116 -36.05 17.09 30.87
N SER A 117 -36.15 16.24 31.88
CA SER A 117 -35.26 15.10 31.98
C SER A 117 -35.37 14.33 30.66
N TYR A 118 -34.31 14.37 29.85
CA TYR A 118 -34.21 13.57 28.61
C TYR A 118 -34.20 12.08 28.91
N PHE A 119 -34.03 11.71 30.19
CA PHE A 119 -33.92 10.37 30.68
C PHE A 119 -34.84 10.14 31.88
N CYS A 120 -35.50 8.98 31.93
CA CYS A 120 -36.31 8.59 33.07
C CYS A 120 -35.45 8.55 34.36
N PRO A 121 -35.89 9.18 35.47
CA PRO A 121 -35.12 9.23 36.73
C PRO A 121 -34.86 7.85 37.35
N CYS A 122 -35.65 6.83 37.01
CA CYS A 122 -35.50 5.48 37.57
C CYS A 122 -34.63 4.55 36.70
N CYS A 123 -34.72 4.64 35.36
CA CYS A 123 -34.13 3.63 34.47
C CYS A 123 -33.24 4.20 33.36
N LYS A 124 -33.05 5.53 33.33
CA LYS A 124 -32.21 6.26 32.37
C LYS A 124 -32.58 6.05 30.90
N GLU A 125 -33.80 5.58 30.59
CA GLU A 125 -34.27 5.50 29.21
C GLU A 125 -34.68 6.85 28.65
N ALA A 126 -34.53 7.01 27.33
CA ALA A 126 -34.83 8.24 26.62
C ALA A 126 -36.32 8.64 26.68
N THR A 127 -36.56 9.94 26.69
CA THR A 127 -37.90 10.53 26.60
C THR A 127 -38.53 10.23 25.23
N LEU A 128 -39.75 9.70 25.23
CA LEU A 128 -40.50 9.44 24.01
C LEU A 128 -41.11 10.72 23.46
N ASN A 129 -41.80 11.48 24.32
CA ASN A 129 -42.54 12.67 23.94
C ASN A 129 -42.62 13.64 25.12
N ALA A 130 -42.40 14.93 24.84
CA ALA A 130 -42.67 16.03 25.76
C ALA A 130 -43.69 16.96 25.10
N VAL A 131 -44.80 17.20 25.78
CA VAL A 131 -45.90 18.04 25.26
C VAL A 131 -46.17 19.15 26.26
N GLU A 132 -46.03 20.40 25.81
CA GLU A 132 -46.55 21.58 26.51
C GLU A 132 -47.98 21.84 26.03
N ALA A 133 -48.95 21.72 26.92
CA ALA A 133 -50.35 22.02 26.65
C ALA A 133 -50.77 23.23 27.48
N VAL A 134 -51.24 24.29 26.82
CA VAL A 134 -51.85 25.44 27.50
C VAL A 134 -53.35 25.17 27.60
N VAL A 135 -53.83 24.86 28.80
CA VAL A 135 -55.25 24.63 29.04
C VAL A 135 -55.79 25.89 29.72
N GLY A 136 -56.77 26.53 29.08
CA GLY A 136 -57.39 27.74 29.59
C GLY A 136 -58.87 27.51 29.89
N PHE A 137 -59.30 27.79 31.12
CA PHE A 137 -60.72 27.81 31.48
C PHE A 137 -61.03 29.17 32.13
N MET A 138 -62.03 29.89 31.60
CA MET A 138 -62.47 31.21 32.06
C MET A 138 -61.36 32.27 32.21
N GLY A 139 -60.48 32.40 31.22
CA GLY A 139 -59.49 33.48 31.15
C GLY A 139 -58.17 33.22 31.90
N ASN A 140 -58.12 32.23 32.79
CA ASN A 140 -56.87 31.74 33.35
C ASN A 140 -56.24 30.74 32.37
N LYS A 141 -55.04 31.06 31.89
CA LYS A 141 -54.22 30.15 31.08
C LYS A 141 -53.21 29.47 32.00
N GLU A 142 -53.42 28.20 32.30
CA GLU A 142 -52.43 27.40 32.99
C GLU A 142 -51.64 26.57 31.97
N LYS A 143 -50.32 26.57 32.14
CA LYS A 143 -49.41 25.77 31.34
C LYS A 143 -49.25 24.42 32.02
N HIS A 144 -49.69 23.37 31.34
CA HIS A 144 -49.44 22.00 31.75
C HIS A 144 -48.31 21.40 30.91
N PHE A 145 -47.34 20.79 31.57
CA PHE A 145 -46.20 20.14 30.94
C PHE A 145 -46.27 18.64 31.20
N LEU A 146 -46.48 17.84 30.15
CA LEU A 146 -46.56 16.39 30.22
C LEU A 146 -45.33 15.76 29.57
N VAL A 147 -44.58 14.98 30.33
CA VAL A 147 -43.44 14.19 29.84
C VAL A 147 -43.79 12.71 29.88
N LYS A 148 -43.57 12.00 28.76
CA LYS A 148 -43.75 10.55 28.66
C LYS A 148 -42.43 9.90 28.27
N TYR A 149 -42.04 8.86 29.00
CA TYR A 149 -40.80 8.12 28.80
C TYR A 149 -41.09 6.73 28.21
N SER A 150 -40.11 6.12 27.52
CA SER A 150 -40.25 4.79 26.90
C SER A 150 -40.58 3.66 27.87
N CYS A 151 -40.15 3.81 29.12
CA CYS A 151 -40.39 2.84 30.19
C CYS A 151 -41.83 2.85 30.74
N GLY A 152 -42.70 3.73 30.25
CA GLY A 152 -44.08 3.90 30.72
C GLY A 152 -44.24 4.85 31.90
N TYR A 153 -43.15 5.46 32.38
CA TYR A 153 -43.17 6.54 33.36
C TYR A 153 -43.72 7.83 32.73
N SER A 154 -44.47 8.64 33.47
CA SER A 154 -44.95 9.93 33.01
C SER A 154 -45.15 10.92 34.16
N GLU A 155 -44.88 12.19 33.85
CA GLU A 155 -44.92 13.31 34.79
C GLU A 155 -45.76 14.44 34.20
N LEU A 156 -46.67 14.99 35.00
CA LEU A 156 -47.48 16.17 34.68
C LEU A 156 -47.09 17.27 35.67
N ASN A 157 -46.58 18.40 35.20
CA ASN A 157 -46.17 19.52 36.06
C ASN A 157 -45.22 19.10 37.22
N LYS A 158 -44.34 18.13 36.96
CA LYS A 158 -43.42 17.50 37.93
C LYS A 158 -44.09 16.54 38.94
N GLU A 159 -45.40 16.34 38.86
CA GLU A 159 -46.10 15.31 39.63
C GLU A 159 -46.14 13.99 38.86
N LYS A 160 -45.84 12.89 39.55
CA LYS A 160 -45.82 11.55 38.98
C LYS A 160 -47.24 11.08 38.67
N VAL A 161 -47.52 10.81 37.39
CA VAL A 161 -48.82 10.30 36.93
C VAL A 161 -48.78 8.79 36.73
N SER A 162 -47.64 8.24 36.28
CA SER A 162 -47.50 6.79 36.08
C SER A 162 -46.14 6.26 36.53
N GLU A 163 -46.09 5.00 36.95
CA GLU A 163 -44.86 4.34 37.41
C GLU A 163 -44.00 3.81 36.25
N CYS A 164 -42.69 3.68 36.52
CA CYS A 164 -41.77 3.04 35.60
C CYS A 164 -41.96 1.51 35.60
N LYS A 165 -42.30 0.92 34.45
CA LYS A 165 -42.57 -0.52 34.35
C LYS A 165 -41.31 -1.40 34.43
N LYS A 166 -40.12 -0.82 34.26
CA LYS A 166 -38.85 -1.54 34.29
C LYS A 166 -38.23 -1.71 35.68
N VAL A 167 -38.77 -1.05 36.70
CA VAL A 167 -38.25 -1.14 38.08
C VAL A 167 -38.78 -2.38 38.82
N ASN A 168 -39.93 -2.91 38.40
CA ASN A 168 -40.57 -4.09 39.01
C ASN A 168 -40.28 -5.40 38.27
N ARG A 169 -39.12 -5.51 37.61
CA ARG A 169 -38.70 -6.71 36.87
C ARG A 169 -37.23 -7.00 37.15
#